data_AF-Q9NYY1-F1
#
_entry.id   AF-Q9NYY1-F1
#
_cell.length_a   1.000
_cell.length_b   1.000
_cell.length_c   1.000
_cell.angle_alpha   90.00
_cell.angle_beta   90.00
_cell.angle_gamma   90.00
#
_symmetry.space_group_name_H-M   'P 1'
#
loop_
_entity.id
_entity.type
_entity.pdbx_description
1 polymer ?
#
loop_
_entity_poly.entity_id
_entity_poly.type
_entity_poly.pdbx_seq_one_letter_code
_entity_poly.pdbx_strand_id
1 'polypeptide(L)'
;MKASSLAFSLLSAAFYLLWTPSTGLKTLNLGSCVIATNLQEIRNGFSEIRGSVQAKDGNIDIRILRRTESLQDTKPANRCCLLRHLLRLYLDRVFKNYQTPDHYTLRKISSLANSFLTIKKDLRLCHAHMTCHCGEEAMKKYSQILSHFEKLEPQAAVVKALGELDILLQWMEETE
;
A
#
# COMPACT_ATOMS: atom_id res chain seq x y z
N MET A 1 -49.31 -7.49 -23.60
CA MET A 1 -48.12 -8.07 -22.94
C MET A 1 -46.83 -7.22 -23.08
N LYS A 2 -46.88 -5.90 -23.39
CA LYS A 2 -45.64 -5.08 -23.55
C LYS A 2 -45.14 -4.41 -22.27
N ALA A 3 -46.01 -4.18 -21.27
CA ALA A 3 -45.63 -3.48 -20.04
C ALA A 3 -44.66 -4.28 -19.14
N SER A 4 -44.73 -5.62 -19.18
CA SER A 4 -43.85 -6.48 -18.39
C SER A 4 -42.39 -6.39 -18.83
N SER A 5 -42.13 -6.28 -20.14
CA SER A 5 -40.76 -6.21 -20.67
C SER A 5 -40.03 -4.97 -20.18
N LEU A 6 -40.71 -3.81 -20.13
CA LEU A 6 -40.10 -2.56 -19.66
C LEU A 6 -39.76 -2.60 -18.17
N ALA A 7 -40.61 -3.22 -17.34
CA ALA A 7 -40.34 -3.39 -15.92
C ALA A 7 -39.12 -4.30 -15.68
N PHE A 8 -39.00 -5.41 -16.42
CA PHE A 8 -37.81 -6.27 -16.34
C PHE A 8 -36.55 -5.53 -16.80
N SER A 9 -36.60 -4.75 -17.88
CA SER A 9 -35.44 -3.96 -18.34
C SER A 9 -34.99 -2.93 -17.31
N LEU A 10 -35.93 -2.24 -16.65
CA LEU A 10 -35.62 -1.25 -15.61
C LEU A 10 -35.06 -1.92 -14.35
N LEU A 11 -35.60 -3.06 -13.93
CA LEU A 11 -35.09 -3.84 -12.81
C LEU A 11 -33.67 -4.37 -13.08
N SER A 12 -33.41 -4.87 -14.29
CA SER A 12 -32.06 -5.30 -14.69
C SER A 12 -31.08 -4.14 -14.68
N ALA A 13 -31.44 -2.98 -15.24
CA ALA A 13 -30.58 -1.79 -15.22
C ALA A 13 -30.29 -1.30 -13.80
N ALA A 14 -31.27 -1.33 -12.90
CA ALA A 14 -31.06 -1.01 -11.48
C ALA A 14 -30.10 -2.00 -10.80
N PHE A 15 -30.21 -3.30 -11.11
CA PHE A 15 -29.30 -4.32 -10.58
C PHE A 15 -27.85 -4.12 -11.09
N TYR A 16 -27.66 -3.75 -12.35
CA TYR A 16 -26.33 -3.44 -12.89
C TYR A 16 -25.72 -2.17 -12.28
N LEU A 17 -26.53 -1.15 -12.00
CA LEU A 17 -26.06 0.07 -11.32
C LEU A 17 -25.73 -0.15 -9.85
N LEU A 18 -26.42 -1.08 -9.18
CA LEU A 18 -26.13 -1.49 -7.79
C LEU A 18 -24.92 -2.42 -7.68
N TRP A 19 -24.49 -3.03 -8.80
CA TRP A 19 -23.33 -3.91 -8.86
C TRP A 19 -22.02 -3.22 -9.23
N THR A 20 -22.00 -1.89 -9.38
CA THR A 20 -20.71 -1.20 -9.42
C THR A 20 -20.02 -1.47 -8.09
N PRO A 21 -18.84 -2.13 -8.05
CA PRO A 21 -18.10 -2.32 -6.81
C PRO A 21 -17.90 -0.93 -6.23
N SER A 22 -18.56 -0.66 -5.10
CA SER A 22 -18.37 0.61 -4.40
C SER A 22 -16.87 0.76 -4.21
N THR A 23 -16.30 1.84 -4.75
CA THR A 23 -14.93 2.29 -4.50
C THR A 23 -14.81 2.64 -3.02
N GLY A 24 -14.84 1.61 -2.18
CA GLY A 24 -14.92 1.70 -0.74
C GLY A 24 -13.55 2.06 -0.20
N LEU A 25 -13.51 3.07 0.65
CA LEU A 25 -12.34 3.31 1.48
C LEU A 25 -12.15 2.11 2.41
N LYS A 26 -10.92 1.58 2.47
CA LYS A 26 -10.53 0.57 3.45
C LYS A 26 -10.18 1.26 4.76
N THR A 27 -10.89 0.88 5.82
CA THR A 27 -10.53 1.24 7.19
C THR A 27 -9.36 0.39 7.66
N LEU A 28 -8.28 1.04 8.12
CA LEU A 28 -7.10 0.42 8.72
C LEU A 28 -7.15 0.57 10.23
N ASN A 29 -7.17 -0.55 10.96
CA ASN A 29 -7.14 -0.58 12.42
C ASN A 29 -5.70 -0.76 12.92
N LEU A 30 -5.08 0.35 13.31
CA LEU A 30 -3.66 0.46 13.67
C LEU A 30 -3.48 0.67 15.19
N GLY A 31 -4.28 -0.02 15.99
CA GLY A 31 -4.37 0.18 17.44
C GLY A 31 -5.31 1.34 17.78
N SER A 32 -4.84 2.32 18.55
CA SER A 32 -5.62 3.53 18.88
C SER A 32 -5.74 4.52 17.71
N CYS A 33 -5.09 4.24 16.58
CA CYS A 33 -5.19 5.00 15.34
C CYS A 33 -6.05 4.23 14.33
N VAL A 34 -7.11 4.87 13.84
CA VAL A 34 -7.99 4.32 12.80
C VAL A 34 -8.08 5.33 11.67
N ILE A 35 -7.76 4.91 10.45
CA ILE A 35 -7.74 5.77 9.26
C ILE A 35 -8.46 5.10 8.09
N ALA A 36 -9.01 5.89 7.19
CA ALA A 36 -9.63 5.42 5.95
C ALA A 36 -8.67 5.64 4.77
N THR A 37 -8.48 4.63 3.93
CA THR A 37 -7.50 4.67 2.83
C THR A 37 -8.10 4.14 1.53
N ASN A 38 -7.72 4.72 0.39
CA ASN A 38 -8.15 4.23 -0.91
C ASN A 38 -7.16 3.17 -1.45
N LEU A 39 -7.14 1.98 -0.85
CA LEU A 39 -6.23 0.92 -1.29
C LEU A 39 -6.49 0.50 -2.74
N GLN A 40 -7.73 0.61 -3.21
CA GLN A 40 -8.09 0.23 -4.59
C GLN A 40 -7.41 1.14 -5.62
N GLU A 41 -7.38 2.46 -5.39
CA GLU A 41 -6.67 3.40 -6.26
C GLU A 41 -5.18 3.06 -6.36
N ILE A 42 -4.56 2.72 -5.23
CA ILE A 42 -3.14 2.36 -5.19
C ILE A 42 -2.89 1.03 -5.91
N ARG A 43 -3.75 0.02 -5.70
CA ARG A 43 -3.68 -1.27 -6.41
C ARG A 43 -3.79 -1.09 -7.91
N ASN A 44 -4.77 -0.31 -8.36
CA ASN A 44 -4.98 0.01 -9.77
C ASN A 44 -3.78 0.75 -10.35
N GLY A 45 -3.18 1.68 -9.60
CA GLY A 45 -1.96 2.38 -10.04
C GLY A 45 -0.77 1.43 -10.18
N PHE A 46 -0.62 0.49 -9.25
CA PHE A 46 0.52 -0.42 -9.23
C PHE A 46 0.39 -1.57 -10.24
N SER A 47 -0.82 -2.10 -10.49
CA SER A 47 -1.03 -3.19 -11.45
C SER A 47 -0.54 -2.84 -12.86
N GLU A 48 -0.59 -1.56 -13.23
CA GLU A 48 -0.15 -1.02 -14.51
C GLU A 48 1.37 -1.14 -14.74
N ILE A 49 2.15 -1.19 -13.65
CA ILE A 49 3.62 -1.20 -13.72
C ILE A 49 4.23 -2.45 -13.08
N ARG A 50 3.45 -3.23 -12.31
CA ARG A 50 3.93 -4.37 -11.52
C ARG A 50 4.85 -5.29 -12.31
N GLY A 51 4.39 -5.80 -13.44
CA GLY A 51 5.16 -6.72 -14.29
C GLY A 51 6.48 -6.10 -14.75
N SER A 52 6.46 -4.85 -15.22
CA SER A 52 7.68 -4.14 -15.67
C SER A 52 8.67 -3.83 -14.55
N VAL A 53 8.18 -3.60 -13.32
CA VAL A 53 9.04 -3.33 -12.15
C VAL A 53 9.66 -4.63 -11.65
N GLN A 54 8.84 -5.68 -11.46
CA GLN A 54 9.29 -6.99 -10.97
C GLN A 54 10.25 -7.67 -11.96
N ALA A 55 10.06 -7.48 -13.27
CA ALA A 55 11.00 -8.01 -14.28
C ALA A 55 12.41 -7.39 -14.21
N LYS A 56 12.57 -6.22 -13.57
CA LYS A 56 13.89 -5.60 -13.35
C LYS A 56 14.56 -6.04 -12.06
N ASP A 57 13.86 -6.80 -11.20
CA ASP A 57 14.43 -7.31 -9.95
C ASP A 57 15.18 -8.63 -10.20
N GLY A 58 16.52 -8.56 -10.21
CA GLY A 58 17.37 -9.74 -10.36
C GLY A 58 17.62 -10.54 -9.08
N ASN A 59 17.25 -10.03 -7.89
CA ASN A 59 17.64 -10.63 -6.60
C ASN A 59 16.52 -11.51 -6.02
N ILE A 60 16.11 -12.55 -6.74
CA ILE A 60 14.94 -13.37 -6.37
C ILE A 60 15.03 -14.08 -5.01
N ASP A 61 16.25 -14.24 -4.49
CA ASP A 61 16.58 -14.88 -3.21
C ASP A 61 16.41 -13.94 -2.00
N ILE A 62 16.31 -12.62 -2.24
CA ILE A 62 16.16 -11.61 -1.19
C ILE A 62 14.74 -11.04 -1.23
N ARG A 63 14.07 -11.10 -0.08
CA ARG A 63 12.78 -10.45 0.17
C ARG A 63 12.94 -9.40 1.27
N ILE A 64 12.53 -8.16 0.98
CA ILE A 64 12.64 -7.02 1.92
C ILE A 64 11.52 -7.08 2.95
N LEU A 65 10.28 -7.21 2.50
CA LEU A 65 9.08 -7.34 3.31
C LEU A 65 8.81 -8.81 3.60
N ARG A 66 9.57 -9.39 4.54
CA ARG A 66 9.35 -10.79 4.93
C ARG A 66 8.10 -10.92 5.78
N ARG A 67 7.49 -12.09 5.73
CA ARG A 67 6.22 -12.38 6.41
C ARG A 67 6.29 -12.16 7.92
N THR A 68 7.45 -12.39 8.54
CA THR A 68 7.67 -12.24 9.98
C THR A 68 7.50 -10.80 10.49
N GLU A 69 7.69 -9.80 9.64
CA GLU A 69 7.53 -8.39 9.99
C GLU A 69 6.18 -7.79 9.55
N SER A 70 5.20 -8.63 9.20
CA SER A 70 3.89 -8.19 8.70
C SER A 70 3.11 -7.32 9.70
N LEU A 71 2.17 -6.50 9.19
CA LEU A 71 1.33 -5.63 10.04
C LEU A 71 0.34 -6.43 10.88
N GLN A 72 -0.22 -7.51 10.32
CA GLN A 72 -1.16 -8.40 10.99
C GLN A 72 -0.50 -9.14 12.17
N ASP A 73 0.77 -9.54 12.03
CA ASP A 73 1.56 -10.20 13.09
C ASP A 73 2.17 -9.19 14.08
N THR A 74 1.84 -7.90 13.98
CA THR A 74 2.32 -6.85 14.89
C THR A 74 1.24 -6.49 15.89
N LYS A 75 1.59 -6.36 17.18
CA LYS A 75 0.62 -5.93 18.21
C LYS A 75 -0.07 -4.64 17.79
N PRO A 76 -1.40 -4.49 18.00
CA PRO A 76 -2.16 -3.31 17.53
C PRO A 76 -1.52 -1.97 17.90
N ALA A 77 -1.03 -1.83 19.15
CA ALA A 77 -0.36 -0.61 19.64
C ALA A 77 0.91 -0.21 18.86
N ASN A 78 1.51 -1.14 18.12
CA ASN A 78 2.75 -0.96 17.37
C ASN A 78 2.53 -0.83 15.84
N ARG A 79 1.33 -1.18 15.33
CA ARG A 79 1.01 -1.17 13.89
C ARG A 79 1.15 0.22 13.26
N CYS A 80 0.63 1.26 13.93
CA CYS A 80 0.71 2.63 13.41
C CYS A 80 2.16 3.09 13.22
N CYS A 81 3.03 2.85 14.20
CA CYS A 81 4.43 3.23 14.10
C CYS A 81 5.13 2.47 12.96
N LEU A 82 4.95 1.15 12.87
CA LEU A 82 5.55 0.34 11.81
C LEU A 82 5.13 0.83 10.43
N LEU A 83 3.82 1.01 10.19
CA LEU A 83 3.32 1.53 8.91
C LEU A 83 3.86 2.93 8.62
N ARG A 84 3.87 3.83 9.61
CA ARG A 84 4.40 5.21 9.43
C ARG A 84 5.86 5.22 9.00
N HIS A 85 6.67 4.29 9.52
CA HIS A 85 8.08 4.13 9.14
C HIS A 85 8.22 3.49 7.75
N LEU A 86 7.40 2.49 7.41
CA LEU A 86 7.35 1.92 6.06
C LEU A 86 6.98 2.97 5.00
N LEU A 87 5.90 3.73 5.20
CA LEU A 87 5.52 4.79 4.24
C LEU A 87 6.62 5.84 4.09
N ARG A 88 7.33 6.18 5.18
CA ARG A 88 8.49 7.08 5.12
C ARG A 88 9.60 6.49 4.27
N LEU A 89 9.97 5.22 4.46
CA LEU A 89 10.98 4.55 3.64
C LEU A 89 10.64 4.63 2.15
N TYR A 90 9.39 4.33 1.78
CA TYR A 90 8.95 4.37 0.39
C TYR A 90 9.00 5.79 -0.21
N LEU A 91 8.49 6.80 0.51
CA LEU A 91 8.50 8.20 0.07
C LEU A 91 9.94 8.76 -0.02
N ASP A 92 10.77 8.49 0.98
CA ASP A 92 12.09 9.10 1.10
C ASP A 92 13.16 8.39 0.26
N ARG A 93 13.03 7.08 0.01
CA ARG A 93 14.08 6.28 -0.61
C ARG A 93 13.66 5.45 -1.81
N VAL A 94 12.37 5.16 -2.01
CA VAL A 94 11.92 4.28 -3.11
C VAL A 94 11.39 5.10 -4.29
N PHE A 95 10.24 5.78 -4.14
CA PHE A 95 9.55 6.40 -5.27
C PHE A 95 10.39 7.44 -6.00
N LYS A 96 11.09 8.30 -5.27
CA LYS A 96 11.90 9.38 -5.85
C LYS A 96 13.20 8.89 -6.53
N ASN A 97 13.64 7.68 -6.22
CA ASN A 97 14.92 7.14 -6.68
C ASN A 97 14.76 6.05 -7.76
N TYR A 98 13.53 5.66 -8.11
CA TYR A 98 13.32 4.66 -9.16
C TYR A 98 13.60 5.26 -10.54
N GLN A 99 14.59 4.71 -11.24
CA GLN A 99 15.05 5.19 -12.54
C GLN A 99 14.44 4.36 -13.69
N THR A 100 13.84 5.04 -14.65
CA THR A 100 13.35 4.43 -15.89
C THR A 100 13.20 5.51 -16.97
N PRO A 101 13.49 5.21 -18.25
CA PRO A 101 13.23 6.13 -19.35
C PRO A 101 11.73 6.22 -19.70
N ASP A 102 10.92 5.29 -19.23
CA ASP A 102 9.48 5.26 -19.53
C ASP A 102 8.69 6.29 -18.71
N HIS A 103 8.24 7.34 -19.38
CA HIS A 103 7.39 8.39 -18.80
C HIS A 103 6.03 7.89 -18.31
N TYR A 104 5.49 6.79 -18.85
CA TYR A 104 4.26 6.20 -18.32
C TYR A 104 4.48 5.65 -16.91
N THR A 105 5.53 4.84 -16.73
CA THR A 105 5.94 4.33 -15.41
C THR A 105 6.22 5.45 -14.42
N LEU A 106 6.93 6.51 -14.81
CA LEU A 106 7.20 7.66 -13.93
C LEU A 106 5.90 8.34 -13.45
N ARG A 107 4.90 8.49 -14.33
CA ARG A 107 3.59 9.05 -13.94
C ARG A 107 2.87 8.14 -12.93
N LYS A 108 2.88 6.82 -13.15
CA LYS A 108 2.28 5.86 -12.20
C LYS A 108 2.97 5.89 -10.85
N ILE A 109 4.30 5.95 -10.81
CA ILE A 109 5.07 6.11 -9.58
C ILE A 109 4.71 7.42 -8.86
N SER A 110 4.54 8.52 -9.59
CA SER A 110 4.07 9.79 -9.01
C SER A 110 2.68 9.66 -8.39
N SER A 111 1.72 9.02 -9.08
CA SER A 111 0.39 8.74 -8.53
C SER A 111 0.44 7.88 -7.26
N LEU A 112 1.28 6.84 -7.24
CA LEU A 112 1.50 5.99 -6.07
C LEU A 112 2.09 6.80 -4.90
N ALA A 113 3.12 7.60 -5.15
CA ALA A 113 3.75 8.44 -4.13
C ALA A 113 2.78 9.45 -3.51
N ASN A 114 1.92 10.09 -4.32
CA ASN A 114 0.89 11.00 -3.83
C ASN A 114 -0.17 10.28 -2.98
N SER A 115 -0.57 9.07 -3.38
CA SER A 115 -1.49 8.25 -2.59
C SER A 115 -0.86 7.80 -1.27
N PHE A 116 0.44 7.48 -1.24
CA PHE A 116 1.15 7.19 0.01
C PHE A 116 1.28 8.44 0.90
N LEU A 117 1.42 9.62 0.29
CA LEU A 117 1.52 10.88 1.01
C LEU A 117 0.23 11.23 1.76
N THR A 118 -0.96 10.93 1.20
CA THR A 118 -2.24 11.14 1.91
C THR A 118 -2.30 10.30 3.18
N ILE A 119 -2.02 9.00 3.07
CA ILE A 119 -1.98 8.07 4.22
C ILE A 119 -0.94 8.54 5.25
N LYS A 120 0.24 8.97 4.78
CA LYS A 120 1.32 9.47 5.65
C LYS A 120 0.92 10.76 6.42
N LYS A 121 0.02 11.58 5.87
CA LYS A 121 -0.56 12.76 6.56
C LYS A 121 -1.51 12.32 7.66
N ASP A 122 -2.38 11.34 7.42
CA ASP A 122 -3.30 10.83 8.45
C ASP A 122 -2.55 10.15 9.60
N LEU A 123 -1.53 9.35 9.30
CA LEU A 123 -0.66 8.77 10.34
C LEU A 123 0.15 9.84 11.10
N ARG A 124 0.43 10.99 10.47
CA ARG A 124 1.04 12.13 11.17
C ARG A 124 0.05 12.75 12.16
N LEU A 125 -1.24 12.81 11.83
CA LEU A 125 -2.29 13.25 12.77
C LEU A 125 -2.41 12.28 13.94
N CYS A 126 -2.43 10.96 13.71
CA CYS A 126 -2.41 9.98 14.79
C CYS A 126 -1.20 10.15 15.71
N HIS A 127 -0.01 10.41 15.15
CA HIS A 127 1.18 10.67 15.96
C HIS A 127 1.06 11.96 16.78
N ALA A 128 0.51 13.04 16.20
CA ALA A 128 0.26 14.29 16.92
C ALA A 128 -0.78 14.13 18.05
N HIS A 129 -1.76 13.25 17.86
CA HIS A 129 -2.78 12.90 18.87
C HIS A 129 -2.33 11.81 19.86
N MET A 130 -1.04 11.44 19.85
CA MET A 130 -0.48 10.41 20.73
C MET A 130 -1.12 9.02 20.57
N THR A 131 -1.76 8.75 19.43
CA THR A 131 -2.35 7.43 19.10
C THR A 131 -1.46 6.57 18.20
N CYS A 132 -0.21 7.02 17.96
CA CYS A 132 0.80 6.30 17.17
C CYS A 132 2.09 6.09 17.99
N HIS A 133 2.01 5.20 18.99
CA HIS A 133 3.14 4.85 19.85
C HIS A 133 4.18 4.00 19.11
N CYS A 134 5.47 4.28 19.34
CA CYS A 134 6.58 3.51 18.80
C CYS A 134 7.22 2.65 19.89
N GLY A 135 6.68 1.46 20.10
CA GLY A 135 7.26 0.46 20.99
C GLY A 135 8.43 -0.30 20.35
N GLU A 136 9.13 -1.10 21.16
CA GLU A 136 10.30 -1.86 20.75
C GLU A 136 10.01 -2.82 19.58
N GLU A 137 8.85 -3.48 19.57
CA GLU A 137 8.44 -4.39 18.49
C GLU A 137 8.35 -3.68 17.13
N ALA A 138 7.71 -2.50 17.09
CA ALA A 138 7.59 -1.71 15.86
C ALA A 138 8.99 -1.33 15.33
N MET A 139 9.86 -0.87 16.23
CA MET A 139 11.21 -0.45 15.88
C MET A 139 12.08 -1.64 15.46
N LYS A 140 11.98 -2.79 16.12
CA LYS A 140 12.72 -4.00 15.77
C LYS A 140 12.32 -4.53 14.40
N LYS A 141 11.02 -4.66 14.13
CA LYS A 141 10.50 -5.07 12.81
C LYS A 141 10.92 -4.09 11.71
N TYR A 142 10.80 -2.79 11.96
CA TYR A 142 11.26 -1.78 10.99
C TYR A 142 12.77 -1.86 10.73
N SER A 143 13.58 -2.02 11.77
CA SER A 143 15.04 -2.18 11.63
C SER A 143 15.42 -3.43 10.83
N GLN A 144 14.69 -4.54 10.99
CA GLN A 144 14.89 -5.74 10.17
C GLN A 144 14.57 -5.48 8.69
N ILE A 145 13.42 -4.86 8.40
CA ILE A 145 13.04 -4.47 7.04
C ILE A 145 14.09 -3.53 6.43
N LEU A 146 14.51 -2.52 7.19
CA LEU A 146 15.53 -1.56 6.75
C LEU A 146 16.87 -2.27 6.48
N SER A 147 17.27 -3.22 7.32
CA SER A 147 18.49 -4.00 7.10
C SER A 147 18.45 -4.83 5.81
N HIS A 148 17.28 -5.35 5.44
CA HIS A 148 17.10 -6.08 4.19
C HIS A 148 17.17 -5.16 2.97
N PHE A 149 16.61 -3.95 3.09
CA PHE A 149 16.72 -2.91 2.07
C PHE A 149 18.18 -2.45 1.89
N GLU A 150 18.89 -2.18 2.99
CA GLU A 150 20.26 -1.66 2.98
C GLU A 150 21.32 -2.72 2.64
N LYS A 151 20.97 -4.00 2.64
CA LYS A 151 21.84 -5.10 2.17
C LYS A 151 22.06 -5.08 0.66
N LEU A 152 21.15 -4.47 -0.10
CA LEU A 152 21.17 -4.43 -1.56
C LEU A 152 21.87 -3.18 -2.07
N GLU A 153 22.44 -3.26 -3.27
CA GLU A 153 22.91 -2.08 -4.00
C GLU A 153 21.78 -1.04 -4.15
N PRO A 154 22.06 0.28 -4.08
CA PRO A 154 21.02 1.30 -3.95
C PRO A 154 19.88 1.20 -4.97
N GLN A 155 20.20 1.02 -6.25
CA GLN A 155 19.18 0.91 -7.30
C GLN A 155 18.43 -0.43 -7.22
N ALA A 156 19.11 -1.52 -6.86
CA ALA A 156 18.49 -2.83 -6.70
C ALA A 156 17.50 -2.84 -5.52
N ALA A 157 17.84 -2.19 -4.42
CA ALA A 157 16.98 -2.01 -3.25
C ALA A 157 15.66 -1.29 -3.61
N VAL A 158 15.77 -0.21 -4.40
CA VAL A 158 14.63 0.59 -4.85
C VAL A 158 13.73 -0.19 -5.80
N VAL A 159 14.32 -0.88 -6.79
CA VAL A 159 13.57 -1.71 -7.74
C VAL A 159 12.81 -2.81 -7.01
N LYS A 160 13.48 -3.53 -6.10
CA LYS A 160 12.87 -4.59 -5.31
C LYS A 160 11.76 -4.07 -4.41
N ALA A 161 12.00 -3.01 -3.63
CA ALA A 161 10.99 -2.46 -2.73
C ALA A 161 9.75 -1.99 -3.50
N LEU A 162 9.92 -1.37 -4.68
CA LEU A 162 8.77 -1.02 -5.53
C LEU A 162 8.05 -2.28 -6.06
N GLY A 163 8.80 -3.32 -6.40
CA GLY A 163 8.25 -4.61 -6.86
C GLY A 163 7.50 -5.40 -5.79
N GLU A 164 7.77 -5.13 -4.51
CA GLU A 164 7.10 -5.73 -3.34
C GLU A 164 5.92 -4.88 -2.80
N LEU A 165 5.47 -3.86 -3.55
CA LEU A 165 4.39 -2.98 -3.12
C LEU A 165 3.05 -3.72 -2.97
N ASP A 166 2.81 -4.79 -3.74
CA ASP A 166 1.67 -5.69 -3.54
C ASP A 166 1.67 -6.36 -2.16
N ILE A 167 2.83 -6.75 -1.64
CA ILE A 167 2.98 -7.30 -0.28
C ILE A 167 2.59 -6.24 0.76
N LEU A 168 3.07 -5.00 0.63
CA LEU A 168 2.72 -3.91 1.55
C LEU A 168 1.21 -3.62 1.52
N LEU A 169 0.61 -3.57 0.33
CA LEU A 169 -0.85 -3.36 0.19
C LEU A 169 -1.65 -4.53 0.76
N GLN A 170 -1.15 -5.76 0.65
CA GLN A 170 -1.77 -6.92 1.27
C GLN A 170 -1.71 -6.84 2.80
N TRP A 171 -0.57 -6.43 3.37
CA TRP A 171 -0.46 -6.21 4.81
C TRP A 171 -1.44 -5.15 5.31
N MET A 172 -1.65 -4.06 4.56
CA MET A 172 -2.64 -3.03 4.91
C MET A 172 -4.07 -3.57 4.83
N GLU A 173 -4.39 -4.38 3.82
CA GLU A 173 -5.71 -5.01 3.70
C GLU A 173 -6.05 -5.90 4.90
N GLU A 174 -5.07 -6.72 5.31
CA GLU A 174 -5.19 -7.70 6.40
C GLU A 174 -5.14 -7.07 7.80
N THR A 175 -5.05 -5.73 7.91
CA THR A 175 -5.27 -5.05 9.19
C THR A 175 -6.77 -4.95 9.49
N GLU A 176 -7.29 -6.03 10.08
CA GLU A 176 -8.57 -6.04 10.80
C GLU A 176 -8.45 -5.39 12.19
#